data_AF-A0A7C8YK58-F1
#
_entry.id   AF-A0A7C8YK58-F1
#
_cell.length_a   1.000
_cell.length_b   1.000
_cell.length_c   1.000
_cell.angle_alpha   90.00
_cell.angle_beta   90.00
_cell.angle_gamma   90.00
#
_symmetry.space_group_name_H-M   'P 1'
#
loop_
_entity.id
_entity.type
_entity.pdbx_description
1 polymer ?
#
loop_
_entity_poly.entity_id
_entity_poly.type
_entity_poly.pdbx_seq_one_letter_code
_entity_poly.pdbx_strand_id
1 'polypeptide(L)'
;DLKEACIVCNAKYCSNCVLRAMGSMPEGRKCVTCIGYAIDESKRGNLGKCSRMLKRLLNDLEIRQIMKAEKLCDVNQLPPDYISINGKPLCHEELLLLQTCSNPPKNLRPGSYWYDRVSGFWGKEGEKPSQIISPHLNVGDSLKPDASNGNTQVFINGREITKAELRMLQLAGVECAGNPHFWVNDDGSYQEEGQKNTKGYIWGKAGMKLVCALLSLPVPSKTRHPCTDEVNHVSNRPKPNPDCIGEMMALQKLLLVGNNGAGTSTLFKQAKILYKALPFSKDERETIKMMIQGNVYGYLGILLEGRERFEEESLTRSPAEQPINHLEGSPHGNNGTTMYSICPRLKEFSDWLLKTMASGNLEAIFPAATREYAPVVEELWNTAAIQAT
;
A
#
# COMPACT_ATOMS: atom_id res chain seq x y z
N ASP A 1 -37.45 -3.39 -23.10
CA ASP A 1 -36.03 -3.68 -23.34
C ASP A 1 -35.14 -3.27 -22.19
N LEU A 2 -34.48 -4.24 -21.55
CA LEU A 2 -33.42 -3.95 -20.59
C LEU A 2 -32.21 -3.43 -21.39
N LYS A 3 -31.68 -2.27 -21.00
CA LYS A 3 -30.46 -1.68 -21.58
C LYS A 3 -29.45 -1.42 -20.47
N GLU A 4 -28.17 -1.64 -20.75
CA GLU A 4 -27.07 -1.21 -19.87
C GLU A 4 -26.60 0.18 -20.28
N ALA A 5 -26.42 1.07 -19.31
CA ALA A 5 -25.92 2.42 -19.57
C ALA A 5 -24.45 2.52 -19.20
N CYS A 6 -23.66 3.20 -20.04
CA CYS A 6 -22.31 3.61 -19.66
C CYS A 6 -22.37 4.57 -18.48
N ILE A 7 -21.56 4.33 -17.45
CA ILE A 7 -21.50 5.19 -16.24
C ILE A 7 -20.82 6.55 -16.46
N VAL A 8 -20.26 6.80 -17.66
CA VAL A 8 -19.62 8.07 -18.04
C VAL A 8 -20.52 8.86 -19.00
N CYS A 9 -20.76 8.34 -20.21
CA CYS A 9 -21.51 9.05 -21.25
C CYS A 9 -23.02 8.77 -21.27
N ASN A 10 -23.51 7.88 -20.38
CA ASN A 10 -24.92 7.47 -20.30
C ASN A 10 -25.50 6.85 -21.60
N ALA A 11 -24.65 6.52 -22.58
CA ALA A 11 -25.05 5.77 -23.78
C ALA A 11 -25.61 4.40 -23.38
N LYS A 12 -26.73 4.01 -23.97
CA LYS A 12 -27.50 2.80 -23.60
C LYS A 12 -27.36 1.72 -24.66
N TYR A 13 -26.97 0.53 -24.23
CA TYR A 13 -26.74 -0.63 -25.11
C TYR A 13 -27.70 -1.77 -24.78
N CYS A 14 -28.24 -2.43 -25.80
CA CYS A 14 -29.03 -3.65 -25.62
C CYS A 14 -28.12 -4.85 -25.33
N SER A 15 -28.74 -5.99 -25.02
CA SER A 15 -28.03 -7.24 -24.72
C SER A 15 -27.04 -7.68 -25.81
N ASN A 16 -27.39 -7.44 -27.07
CA ASN A 16 -26.57 -7.88 -28.21
C ASN A 16 -25.39 -6.93 -28.49
N CYS A 17 -25.48 -5.67 -28.04
CA CYS A 17 -24.47 -4.65 -28.32
C CYS A 17 -23.53 -4.39 -27.14
N VAL A 18 -23.92 -4.73 -25.91
CA VAL A 18 -23.20 -4.33 -24.69
C VAL A 18 -21.77 -4.86 -24.65
N LEU A 19 -21.55 -6.14 -24.98
CA LEU A 19 -20.21 -6.75 -24.92
C LEU A 19 -19.30 -6.19 -26.02
N ARG A 20 -19.85 -5.87 -27.19
CA ARG A 20 -19.09 -5.20 -28.26
C ARG A 20 -18.72 -3.76 -27.89
N ALA A 21 -19.62 -3.05 -27.21
CA ALA A 21 -19.44 -1.63 -26.88
C ALA A 21 -18.60 -1.39 -25.63
N MET A 22 -18.61 -2.31 -24.66
CA MET A 22 -17.93 -2.18 -23.36
C MET A 22 -16.74 -3.13 -23.19
N GLY A 23 -16.54 -4.07 -24.12
CA GLY A 23 -15.43 -5.03 -24.09
C GLY A 23 -15.47 -5.90 -22.83
N SER A 24 -14.28 -6.11 -22.24
CA SER A 24 -14.10 -6.86 -20.98
C SER A 24 -14.45 -6.09 -19.70
N MET A 25 -14.85 -4.81 -19.82
CA MET A 25 -15.22 -3.94 -18.69
C MET A 25 -14.15 -3.81 -17.57
N PRO A 26 -12.89 -3.45 -17.91
CA PRO A 26 -11.79 -3.37 -16.94
C PRO A 26 -11.93 -2.23 -15.91
N GLU A 27 -12.78 -1.24 -16.19
CA GLU A 27 -13.11 -0.12 -15.28
C GLU A 27 -14.59 -0.12 -14.89
N GLY A 28 -15.24 -1.29 -14.99
CA GLY A 28 -16.69 -1.43 -14.82
C GLY A 28 -17.47 -1.14 -16.10
N ARG A 29 -18.73 -0.71 -15.93
CA ARG A 29 -19.68 -0.50 -17.04
C ARG A 29 -19.41 0.77 -17.84
N LYS A 30 -18.24 0.84 -18.46
CA LYS A 30 -17.82 1.90 -19.38
C LYS A 30 -17.80 1.37 -20.81
N CYS A 31 -18.24 2.18 -21.78
CA CYS A 31 -17.94 1.87 -23.18
C CYS A 31 -16.44 2.04 -23.43
N VAL A 32 -15.92 1.36 -24.45
CA VAL A 32 -14.48 1.34 -24.78
C VAL A 32 -13.89 2.75 -24.99
N THR A 33 -14.71 3.70 -25.43
CA THR A 33 -14.30 5.12 -25.63
C THR A 33 -14.29 5.93 -24.34
N CYS A 34 -14.87 5.43 -23.25
CA CYS A 34 -14.97 6.12 -21.96
C CYS A 34 -14.03 5.54 -20.89
N ILE A 35 -13.22 4.53 -21.24
CA ILE A 35 -12.15 4.03 -20.37
C ILE A 35 -11.18 5.20 -20.08
N GLY A 36 -10.75 5.33 -18.83
CA GLY A 36 -9.90 6.43 -18.34
C GLY A 36 -10.64 7.72 -17.96
N TYR A 37 -11.93 7.86 -18.31
CA TYR A 37 -12.71 9.05 -17.94
C TYR A 37 -13.44 8.87 -16.61
N ALA A 38 -13.55 9.97 -15.86
CA ALA A 38 -14.32 10.03 -14.62
C ALA A 38 -15.80 9.71 -14.87
N ILE A 39 -16.45 9.12 -13.87
CA ILE A 39 -17.87 8.77 -13.94
C ILE A 39 -18.76 10.01 -13.90
N ASP A 40 -19.98 9.86 -14.41
CA ASP A 40 -21.07 10.78 -14.09
C ASP A 40 -21.44 10.60 -12.61
N GLU A 41 -21.20 11.64 -11.80
CA GLU A 41 -21.44 11.63 -10.35
C GLU A 41 -22.89 11.30 -9.97
N SER A 42 -23.87 11.56 -10.86
CA SER A 42 -25.26 11.12 -10.66
C SER A 42 -25.41 9.59 -10.59
N LYS A 43 -24.45 8.85 -11.14
CA LYS A 43 -24.40 7.38 -11.17
C LYS A 43 -23.64 6.78 -9.98
N ARG A 44 -22.92 7.58 -9.17
CA ARG A 44 -22.08 7.07 -8.07
C ARG A 44 -22.82 6.16 -7.09
N GLY A 45 -24.08 6.50 -6.77
CA GLY A 45 -24.94 5.69 -5.90
C GLY A 45 -25.30 4.29 -6.45
N ASN A 46 -24.98 4.02 -7.72
CA ASN A 46 -25.19 2.75 -8.39
C ASN A 46 -23.89 2.00 -8.72
N LEU A 47 -22.73 2.47 -8.25
CA LEU A 47 -21.47 1.78 -8.48
C LEU A 47 -21.47 0.38 -7.86
N GLY A 48 -21.01 -0.59 -8.65
CA GLY A 48 -20.98 -2.00 -8.32
C GLY A 48 -22.36 -2.65 -8.14
N LYS A 49 -23.43 -1.99 -8.60
CA LYS A 49 -24.75 -2.61 -8.76
C LYS A 49 -24.88 -3.16 -10.19
N CYS A 50 -24.87 -4.49 -10.30
CA CYS A 50 -25.03 -5.16 -11.58
C CYS A 50 -26.50 -5.17 -12.04
N SER A 51 -26.75 -4.91 -13.32
CA SER A 51 -28.08 -5.00 -13.90
C SER A 51 -28.52 -6.46 -14.10
N ARG A 52 -29.84 -6.67 -14.22
CA ARG A 52 -30.39 -7.99 -14.58
C ARG A 52 -29.95 -8.45 -15.97
N MET A 53 -29.58 -7.53 -16.86
CA MET A 53 -29.15 -7.88 -18.21
C MET A 53 -27.74 -8.47 -18.20
N LEU A 54 -26.79 -7.84 -17.50
CA LEU A 54 -25.44 -8.37 -17.35
C LEU A 54 -25.43 -9.73 -16.63
N LYS A 55 -26.29 -9.90 -15.61
CA LYS A 55 -26.53 -11.20 -14.95
C LYS A 55 -27.01 -12.33 -15.86
N ARG A 56 -27.58 -12.01 -17.02
CA ARG A 56 -28.01 -13.01 -18.02
C ARG A 56 -26.94 -13.28 -19.07
N LEU A 57 -26.01 -12.35 -19.27
CA LEU A 57 -25.01 -12.41 -20.34
C LEU A 57 -23.66 -12.93 -19.86
N LEU A 58 -23.34 -12.73 -18.59
CA LEU A 58 -22.04 -13.05 -17.99
C LEU A 58 -22.23 -13.97 -16.80
N ASN A 59 -21.18 -14.72 -16.47
CA ASN A 59 -21.19 -15.59 -15.29
C ASN A 59 -20.97 -14.78 -13.98
N ASP A 60 -21.28 -15.41 -12.85
CA ASP A 60 -21.20 -14.76 -11.54
C ASP A 60 -19.78 -14.33 -11.12
N LEU A 61 -18.74 -14.99 -11.64
CA LEU A 61 -17.36 -14.62 -11.36
C LEU A 61 -16.97 -13.35 -12.13
N GLU A 62 -17.27 -13.31 -13.42
CA GLU A 62 -17.04 -12.14 -14.29
C GLU A 62 -17.78 -10.93 -13.75
N ILE A 63 -19.04 -11.08 -13.36
CA ILE A 63 -19.83 -9.98 -12.79
C ILE A 63 -19.19 -9.46 -11.52
N ARG A 64 -18.72 -10.35 -10.63
CA ARG A 64 -18.04 -9.93 -9.40
C ARG A 64 -16.75 -9.17 -9.72
N GLN A 65 -15.96 -9.64 -10.69
CA GLN A 65 -14.74 -8.96 -11.13
C GLN A 65 -15.03 -7.59 -11.72
N ILE A 66 -16.03 -7.48 -12.61
CA ILE A 66 -16.43 -6.21 -13.23
C ILE A 66 -16.94 -5.22 -12.18
N MET A 67 -17.81 -5.65 -11.27
CA MET A 67 -18.34 -4.78 -10.22
C MET A 67 -17.27 -4.37 -9.20
N LYS A 68 -16.28 -5.22 -8.96
CA LYS A 68 -15.11 -4.90 -8.14
C LYS A 68 -14.22 -3.88 -8.85
N ALA A 69 -13.91 -4.09 -10.12
CA ALA A 69 -13.17 -3.14 -10.95
C ALA A 69 -13.89 -1.79 -11.05
N GLU A 70 -15.21 -1.78 -11.23
CA GLU A 70 -16.04 -0.56 -11.23
C GLU A 70 -15.87 0.26 -9.95
N LYS A 71 -15.83 -0.41 -8.80
CA LYS A 71 -15.73 0.24 -7.49
C LYS A 71 -14.32 0.64 -7.10
N LEU A 72 -13.30 -0.11 -7.54
CA LEU A 72 -11.92 0.08 -7.11
C LEU A 72 -11.08 0.91 -8.09
N CYS A 73 -11.52 1.04 -9.33
CA CYS A 73 -10.82 1.83 -10.35
C CYS A 73 -10.56 3.27 -9.88
N ASP A 74 -9.31 3.72 -9.96
CA ASP A 74 -8.87 5.04 -9.49
C ASP A 74 -9.66 6.19 -10.12
N VAL A 75 -9.91 6.13 -11.43
CA VAL A 75 -10.69 7.16 -12.14
C VAL A 75 -12.20 7.15 -11.78
N ASN A 76 -12.69 6.10 -11.10
CA ASN A 76 -14.05 6.05 -10.57
C ASN A 76 -14.13 6.49 -9.11
N GLN A 77 -12.99 6.64 -8.42
CA GLN A 77 -12.96 7.13 -7.05
C GLN A 77 -13.46 8.57 -6.98
N LEU A 78 -13.85 8.98 -5.78
CA LEU A 78 -14.32 10.34 -5.53
C LEU A 78 -13.10 11.27 -5.55
N PRO A 79 -13.06 12.26 -6.45
CA PRO A 79 -11.96 13.22 -6.45
C PRO A 79 -11.93 13.99 -5.12
N PRO A 80 -10.76 14.20 -4.51
CA PRO A 80 -10.64 14.95 -3.26
C PRO A 80 -11.24 16.37 -3.34
N ASP A 81 -11.02 17.05 -4.48
CA ASP A 81 -11.50 18.42 -4.72
C ASP A 81 -13.03 18.55 -4.76
N TYR A 82 -13.76 17.44 -4.91
CA TYR A 82 -15.23 17.43 -4.90
C TYR A 82 -15.80 17.43 -3.48
N ILE A 83 -14.96 17.27 -2.47
CA ILE A 83 -15.33 17.28 -1.07
C ILE A 83 -14.62 18.44 -0.38
N SER A 84 -15.43 19.33 0.19
CA SER A 84 -14.91 20.40 1.04
C SER A 84 -15.32 20.15 2.48
N ILE A 85 -14.37 20.22 3.41
CA ILE A 85 -14.62 20.15 4.85
C ILE A 85 -14.21 21.49 5.47
N ASN A 86 -15.13 22.11 6.20
CA ASN A 86 -14.94 23.40 6.87
C ASN A 86 -14.48 24.50 5.89
N GLY A 87 -14.94 24.45 4.64
CA GLY A 87 -14.62 25.41 3.60
C GLY A 87 -13.31 25.15 2.84
N LYS A 88 -12.57 24.09 3.15
CA LYS A 88 -11.35 23.69 2.42
C LYS A 88 -11.59 22.41 1.61
N PRO A 89 -11.33 22.41 0.28
CA PRO A 89 -11.28 21.19 -0.51
C PRO A 89 -10.23 20.21 0.03
N LEU A 90 -10.56 18.93 0.09
CA LEU A 90 -9.64 17.93 0.63
C LEU A 90 -8.50 17.61 -0.33
N CYS A 91 -7.34 17.26 0.23
CA CYS A 91 -6.30 16.57 -0.53
C CYS A 91 -6.50 15.04 -0.51
N HIS A 92 -5.71 14.31 -1.31
CA HIS A 92 -5.82 12.86 -1.40
C HIS A 92 -5.57 12.15 -0.05
N GLU A 93 -4.60 12.64 0.73
CA GLU A 93 -4.28 12.10 2.07
C GLU A 93 -5.43 12.33 3.06
N GLU A 94 -6.03 13.52 3.05
CA GLU A 94 -7.17 13.86 3.93
C GLU A 94 -8.41 13.03 3.59
N LEU A 95 -8.72 12.85 2.30
CA LEU A 95 -9.83 12.01 1.86
C LEU A 95 -9.61 10.53 2.26
N LEU A 96 -8.38 10.04 2.11
CA LEU A 96 -8.03 8.69 2.52
C LEU A 96 -8.19 8.52 4.05
N LEU A 97 -7.70 9.47 4.85
CA LEU A 97 -7.85 9.45 6.30
C LEU A 97 -9.33 9.41 6.71
N LEU A 98 -10.16 10.21 6.04
CA LEU A 98 -11.61 10.25 6.27
C LEU A 98 -12.30 8.91 5.96
N GLN A 99 -11.89 8.23 4.87
CA GLN A 99 -12.49 6.97 4.43
C GLN A 99 -11.99 5.75 5.22
N THR A 100 -10.79 5.82 5.79
CA THR A 100 -10.12 4.68 6.48
C THR A 100 -10.21 4.74 8.01
N CYS A 101 -10.71 5.82 8.59
CA CYS A 101 -10.92 5.92 10.03
C CYS A 101 -11.88 4.85 10.58
N SER A 102 -11.84 4.62 11.90
CA SER A 102 -12.63 3.57 12.55
C SER A 102 -14.15 3.72 12.38
N ASN A 103 -14.63 4.95 12.17
CA ASN A 103 -16.04 5.25 11.96
C ASN A 103 -16.19 6.34 10.86
N PRO A 104 -16.12 5.96 9.58
CA PRO A 104 -16.12 6.89 8.46
C PRO A 104 -17.52 7.42 8.14
N PRO A 105 -17.65 8.59 7.47
CA PRO A 105 -18.94 9.13 7.07
C PRO A 105 -19.66 8.18 6.11
N LYS A 106 -20.92 7.86 6.43
CA LYS A 106 -21.75 7.00 5.57
C LYS A 106 -22.24 7.79 4.37
N ASN A 107 -22.11 7.18 3.19
CA ASN A 107 -22.57 7.75 1.91
C ASN A 107 -21.96 9.13 1.59
N LEU A 108 -20.65 9.27 1.74
CA LEU A 108 -19.93 10.47 1.30
C LEU A 108 -20.20 10.73 -0.19
N ARG A 109 -20.62 11.95 -0.53
CA ARG A 109 -20.97 12.39 -1.90
C ARG A 109 -20.32 13.74 -2.15
N PRO A 110 -20.08 14.13 -3.42
CA PRO A 110 -19.63 15.47 -3.77
C PRO A 110 -20.45 16.55 -3.03
N GLY A 111 -19.76 17.53 -2.46
CA GLY A 111 -20.38 18.64 -1.74
C GLY A 111 -19.54 19.18 -0.57
N SER A 112 -20.12 20.16 0.10
CA SER A 112 -19.51 20.81 1.26
C SER A 112 -20.07 20.28 2.58
N TYR A 113 -19.16 20.03 3.51
CA TYR A 113 -19.42 19.43 4.81
C TYR A 113 -18.73 20.24 5.90
N TRP A 114 -19.22 20.07 7.12
CA TRP A 114 -18.54 20.54 8.32
C TRP A 114 -18.23 19.38 9.25
N TYR A 115 -17.10 19.50 9.94
CA TYR A 115 -16.58 18.51 10.85
C TYR A 115 -16.04 19.18 12.10
N ASP A 116 -16.55 18.75 13.25
CA ASP A 116 -16.01 19.11 14.54
C ASP A 116 -14.96 18.06 14.96
N ARG A 117 -13.69 18.46 14.91
CA ARG A 117 -12.54 17.62 15.27
C ARG A 117 -12.51 17.19 16.73
N VAL A 118 -13.15 17.95 17.63
CA VAL A 118 -13.12 17.66 19.07
C VAL A 118 -14.11 16.54 19.41
N SER A 119 -15.36 16.72 18.98
CA SER A 119 -16.47 15.82 19.35
C SER A 119 -16.74 14.72 18.32
N GLY A 120 -16.24 14.88 17.09
CA GLY A 120 -16.55 14.00 15.96
C GLY A 120 -17.88 14.30 15.27
N PHE A 121 -18.61 15.36 15.63
CA PHE A 121 -19.85 15.72 14.94
C PHE A 121 -19.61 16.06 13.47
N TRP A 122 -20.51 15.56 12.61
CA TRP A 122 -20.41 15.66 11.16
C TRP A 122 -21.76 16.03 10.54
N GLY A 123 -21.74 16.97 9.60
CA GLY A 123 -22.92 17.41 8.85
C GLY A 123 -22.56 17.99 7.49
N LYS A 124 -23.58 18.18 6.65
CA LYS A 124 -23.43 19.04 5.46
C LYS A 124 -23.36 20.49 5.89
N GLU A 125 -22.60 21.30 5.16
CA GLU A 125 -22.54 22.75 5.40
C GLU A 125 -23.95 23.36 5.36
N GLY A 126 -24.28 24.13 6.40
CA GLY A 126 -25.60 24.73 6.61
C GLY A 126 -26.68 23.81 7.18
N GLU A 127 -26.36 22.56 7.50
CA GLU A 127 -27.29 21.61 8.12
C GLU A 127 -26.88 21.24 9.56
N LYS A 128 -27.87 20.83 10.36
CA LYS A 128 -27.65 20.26 11.71
C LYS A 128 -26.78 18.98 11.65
N PRO A 129 -26.20 18.54 12.78
CA PRO A 129 -25.39 17.32 12.79
C PRO A 129 -26.20 16.11 12.31
N SER A 130 -25.60 15.33 11.42
CA SER A 130 -26.23 14.17 10.78
C SER A 130 -25.63 12.85 11.25
N GLN A 131 -24.33 12.85 11.56
CA GLN A 131 -23.56 11.70 11.97
C GLN A 131 -22.53 12.12 13.02
N ILE A 132 -21.98 11.13 13.73
CA ILE A 132 -20.74 11.29 14.49
C ILE A 132 -19.76 10.34 13.81
N ILE A 133 -18.63 10.86 13.37
CA ILE A 133 -17.52 10.09 12.78
C ILE A 133 -16.36 10.01 13.79
N SER A 134 -15.27 9.34 13.44
CA SER A 134 -14.09 9.31 14.31
C SER A 134 -13.65 10.74 14.71
N PRO A 135 -13.43 11.03 16.00
CA PRO A 135 -12.92 12.33 16.44
C PRO A 135 -11.43 12.47 16.11
N HIS A 136 -10.89 13.68 16.28
CA HIS A 136 -9.48 14.02 16.17
C HIS A 136 -8.83 13.80 14.79
N LEU A 137 -9.62 13.65 13.73
CA LEU A 137 -9.10 13.56 12.38
C LEU A 137 -8.52 14.90 11.92
N ASN A 138 -7.36 14.85 11.27
CA ASN A 138 -6.72 16.01 10.65
C ASN A 138 -7.24 16.18 9.22
N VAL A 139 -8.47 16.67 9.08
CA VAL A 139 -9.13 16.87 7.77
C VAL A 139 -9.82 18.23 7.72
N GLY A 140 -9.72 18.92 6.58
CA GLY A 140 -10.32 20.23 6.38
C GLY A 140 -9.58 21.35 7.14
N ASP A 141 -10.27 22.48 7.27
CA ASP A 141 -9.78 23.66 8.01
C ASP A 141 -10.44 23.79 9.40
N SER A 142 -10.14 24.87 10.11
CA SER A 142 -10.82 25.26 11.35
C SER A 142 -12.34 25.33 11.18
N LEU A 143 -13.07 24.77 12.15
CA LEU A 143 -14.53 24.79 12.17
C LEU A 143 -15.05 26.23 12.19
N LYS A 144 -15.90 26.58 11.22
CA LYS A 144 -16.49 27.91 11.12
C LYS A 144 -17.68 28.07 12.09
N PRO A 145 -17.89 29.27 12.66
CA PRO A 145 -19.04 29.53 13.53
C PRO A 145 -20.41 29.27 12.88
N ASP A 146 -20.55 29.59 11.60
CA ASP A 146 -21.79 29.48 10.83
C ASP A 146 -21.95 28.12 10.13
N ALA A 147 -21.07 27.16 10.38
CA ALA A 147 -20.97 25.91 9.63
C ALA A 147 -22.27 25.08 9.57
N SER A 148 -23.11 25.13 10.61
CA SER A 148 -24.41 24.46 10.67
C SER A 148 -25.62 25.38 10.48
N ASN A 149 -25.40 26.65 10.08
CA ASN A 149 -26.43 27.68 9.99
C ASN A 149 -27.26 27.80 11.28
N GLY A 150 -26.55 27.84 12.41
CA GLY A 150 -27.14 28.09 13.73
C GLY A 150 -27.74 29.49 13.81
N ASN A 151 -28.70 29.68 14.71
CA ASN A 151 -29.32 30.98 14.99
C ASN A 151 -29.80 31.06 16.44
N THR A 152 -28.97 30.54 17.35
CA THR A 152 -29.28 30.37 18.77
C THR A 152 -28.41 31.21 19.68
N GLN A 153 -27.33 31.83 19.16
CA GLN A 153 -26.30 32.52 19.94
C GLN A 153 -25.62 31.62 21.00
N VAL A 154 -25.77 30.30 20.88
CA VAL A 154 -25.13 29.29 21.72
C VAL A 154 -24.11 28.54 20.87
N PHE A 155 -22.90 28.36 21.40
CA PHE A 155 -21.80 27.78 20.65
C PHE A 155 -21.37 26.44 21.26
N ILE A 156 -21.04 25.47 20.39
CA ILE A 156 -20.35 24.23 20.76
C ILE A 156 -19.07 24.16 19.94
N ASN A 157 -17.91 24.09 20.61
CA ASN A 157 -16.58 23.97 19.98
C ASN A 157 -16.35 25.03 18.89
N GLY A 158 -16.83 26.25 19.13
CA GLY A 158 -16.71 27.38 18.20
C GLY A 158 -17.76 27.46 17.10
N ARG A 159 -18.70 26.49 17.00
CA ARG A 159 -19.82 26.48 16.04
C ARG A 159 -21.13 26.89 16.71
N GLU A 160 -21.88 27.81 16.09
CA GLU A 160 -23.22 28.17 16.52
C GLU A 160 -24.20 27.03 16.25
N ILE A 161 -24.88 26.58 17.30
CA ILE A 161 -25.75 25.40 17.21
C ILE A 161 -27.13 25.73 16.65
N THR A 162 -27.78 24.73 16.09
CA THR A 162 -29.16 24.83 15.59
C THR A 162 -30.18 24.80 16.72
N LYS A 163 -31.41 25.27 16.45
CA LYS A 163 -32.53 25.19 17.42
C LYS A 163 -32.83 23.76 17.90
N ALA A 164 -32.59 22.76 17.06
CA ALA A 164 -32.77 21.35 17.44
C ALA A 164 -31.74 20.93 18.50
N GLU A 165 -30.47 21.31 18.31
CA GLU A 165 -29.41 21.07 19.29
C GLU A 165 -29.67 21.83 20.59
N LEU A 166 -30.11 23.09 20.53
CA LEU A 166 -30.46 23.87 21.72
C LEU A 166 -31.58 23.21 22.54
N ARG A 167 -32.65 22.74 21.89
CA ARG A 167 -33.72 21.98 22.57
C ARG A 167 -33.21 20.71 23.21
N MET A 168 -32.27 20.01 22.56
CA MET A 168 -31.62 18.83 23.11
C MET A 168 -30.85 19.18 24.39
N LEU A 169 -30.06 20.26 24.40
CA LEU A 169 -29.34 20.74 25.58
C LEU A 169 -30.28 21.14 26.73
N GLN A 170 -31.37 21.86 26.42
CA GLN A 170 -32.37 22.25 27.41
C GLN A 170 -33.05 21.04 28.06
N LEU A 171 -33.40 20.02 27.26
CA LEU A 171 -33.97 18.76 27.76
C LEU A 171 -32.94 17.92 28.53
N ALA A 172 -31.65 18.06 28.20
CA ALA A 172 -30.56 17.51 28.98
C ALA A 172 -30.32 18.28 30.29
N GLY A 173 -31.06 19.36 30.57
CA GLY A 173 -30.91 20.19 31.76
C GLY A 173 -29.62 21.01 31.77
N VAL A 174 -29.09 21.35 30.60
CA VAL A 174 -27.96 22.27 30.44
C VAL A 174 -28.49 23.71 30.47
N GLU A 175 -27.91 24.54 31.33
CA GLU A 175 -28.28 25.95 31.44
C GLU A 175 -27.75 26.73 30.22
N CYS A 176 -28.67 27.16 29.36
CA CYS A 176 -28.36 27.82 28.08
C CYS A 176 -28.62 29.34 28.11
N ALA A 177 -28.75 29.95 29.29
CA ALA A 177 -29.00 31.38 29.43
C ALA A 177 -27.71 32.20 29.20
N GLY A 178 -27.83 33.36 28.54
CA GLY A 178 -26.72 34.32 28.43
C GLY A 178 -25.69 34.04 27.32
N ASN A 179 -26.09 33.40 26.21
CA ASN A 179 -25.25 33.10 25.06
C ASN A 179 -23.96 32.31 25.41
N PRO A 180 -24.09 31.15 26.08
CA PRO A 180 -22.93 30.40 26.53
C PRO A 180 -22.16 29.75 25.37
N HIS A 181 -20.86 29.60 25.61
CA HIS A 181 -19.95 28.84 24.78
C HIS A 181 -19.57 27.55 25.49
N PHE A 182 -19.85 26.42 24.86
CA PHE A 182 -19.56 25.10 25.40
C PHE A 182 -18.41 24.44 24.66
N TRP A 183 -17.57 23.76 25.43
CA TRP A 183 -16.61 22.81 24.92
C TRP A 183 -17.14 21.39 25.16
N VAL A 184 -17.29 20.60 24.11
CA VAL A 184 -17.88 19.25 24.15
C VAL A 184 -16.88 18.24 23.58
N ASN A 185 -16.52 17.23 24.38
CA ASN A 185 -15.60 16.17 23.98
C ASN A 185 -16.35 14.99 23.31
N ASP A 186 -15.59 14.07 22.72
CA ASP A 186 -16.08 12.88 22.02
C ASP A 186 -16.84 11.88 22.92
N ASP A 187 -16.48 11.81 24.20
CA ASP A 187 -17.17 11.03 25.23
C ASP A 187 -18.52 11.64 25.67
N GLY A 188 -18.84 12.83 25.17
CA GLY A 188 -20.06 13.58 25.49
C GLY A 188 -19.99 14.36 26.81
N SER A 189 -18.80 14.44 27.42
CA SER A 189 -18.53 15.39 28.51
C SER A 189 -18.53 16.82 27.98
N TYR A 190 -18.99 17.77 28.80
CA TYR A 190 -19.03 19.19 28.41
C TYR A 190 -18.61 20.11 29.55
N GLN A 191 -18.10 21.27 29.17
CA GLN A 191 -17.70 22.37 30.05
C GLN A 191 -18.00 23.71 29.38
N GLU A 192 -17.98 24.79 30.15
CA GLU A 192 -18.07 26.15 29.60
C GLU A 192 -16.68 26.61 29.16
N GLU A 193 -16.59 27.29 28.01
CA GLU A 193 -15.33 27.72 27.42
C GLU A 193 -14.54 28.62 28.40
N GLY A 194 -13.28 28.26 28.66
CA GLY A 194 -12.43 28.95 29.65
C GLY A 194 -12.47 28.39 31.08
N GLN A 195 -13.36 27.44 31.40
CA GLN A 195 -13.40 26.75 32.70
C GLN A 195 -12.77 25.35 32.61
N LYS A 196 -12.05 24.93 33.66
CA LYS A 196 -11.42 23.59 33.74
C LYS A 196 -12.31 22.50 34.35
N ASN A 197 -13.49 22.86 34.86
CA ASN A 197 -14.37 21.92 35.55
C ASN A 197 -15.40 21.35 34.59
N THR A 198 -15.42 20.03 34.45
CA THR A 198 -16.45 19.31 33.69
C THR A 198 -17.82 19.51 34.36
N LYS A 199 -18.80 20.07 33.63
CA LYS A 199 -20.16 20.30 34.14
C LYS A 199 -21.02 19.03 34.14
N GLY A 200 -20.70 18.06 33.28
CA GLY A 200 -21.34 16.75 33.27
C GLY A 200 -21.27 16.06 31.91
N TYR A 201 -22.16 15.08 31.70
CA TYR A 201 -22.28 14.32 30.45
C TYR A 201 -23.67 14.53 29.84
N ILE A 202 -23.73 15.12 28.65
CA ILE A 202 -25.00 15.48 27.99
C ILE A 202 -25.81 14.21 27.68
N TRP A 203 -25.16 13.18 27.14
CA TRP A 203 -25.81 11.91 26.75
C TRP A 203 -25.80 10.83 27.83
N GLY A 204 -25.32 11.15 29.03
CA GLY A 204 -25.31 10.23 30.17
C GLY A 204 -26.71 9.98 30.77
N LYS A 205 -27.67 10.88 30.53
CA LYS A 205 -29.01 10.86 31.14
C LYS A 205 -29.96 9.87 30.44
N ALA A 206 -30.79 9.20 31.23
CA ALA A 206 -31.85 8.33 30.73
C ALA A 206 -32.81 9.12 29.82
N GLY A 207 -33.23 8.53 28.70
CA GLY A 207 -34.15 9.17 27.75
C GLY A 207 -33.47 10.06 26.69
N MET A 208 -32.20 10.46 26.85
CA MET A 208 -31.53 11.35 25.87
C MET A 208 -31.45 10.74 24.47
N LYS A 209 -31.29 9.41 24.38
CA LYS A 209 -31.32 8.69 23.10
C LYS A 209 -32.65 8.86 22.35
N LEU A 210 -33.78 8.86 23.07
CA LEU A 210 -35.11 9.04 22.50
C LEU A 210 -35.32 10.47 22.01
N VAL A 211 -34.87 11.44 22.80
CA VAL A 211 -34.92 12.87 22.42
C VAL A 211 -34.06 13.13 21.18
N CYS A 212 -32.84 12.61 21.12
CA CYS A 212 -31.99 12.73 19.94
C CYS A 212 -32.62 12.07 18.71
N ALA A 213 -33.24 10.90 18.87
CA ALA A 213 -33.98 10.25 17.79
C ALA A 213 -35.15 11.11 17.28
N LEU A 214 -35.94 11.70 18.20
CA LEU A 214 -37.07 12.58 17.85
C LEU A 214 -36.61 13.85 17.11
N LEU A 215 -35.47 14.42 17.52
CA LEU A 215 -34.88 15.60 16.90
C LEU A 215 -34.00 15.25 15.68
N SER A 216 -33.90 13.97 15.33
CA SER A 216 -32.99 13.40 14.33
C SER A 216 -31.55 13.93 14.44
N LEU A 217 -31.02 13.88 15.65
CA LEU A 217 -29.63 14.19 15.99
C LEU A 217 -28.86 12.90 16.31
N PRO A 218 -27.57 12.80 15.95
CA PRO A 218 -26.76 11.65 16.28
C PRO A 218 -26.41 11.63 17.78
N VAL A 219 -26.15 10.43 18.31
CA VAL A 219 -25.82 10.20 19.72
C VAL A 219 -24.42 9.59 19.81
N PRO A 220 -23.52 10.12 20.66
CA PRO A 220 -22.23 9.49 20.91
C PRO A 220 -22.42 8.05 21.40
N SER A 221 -21.78 7.10 20.73
CA SER A 221 -21.71 5.74 21.22
C SER A 221 -20.82 5.73 22.46
N LYS A 222 -21.23 5.05 23.55
CA LYS A 222 -20.36 4.81 24.71
C LYS A 222 -19.13 3.99 24.28
N THR A 223 -18.07 4.65 23.85
CA THR A 223 -16.73 4.07 23.75
C THR A 223 -16.20 4.01 25.17
N ARG A 224 -16.28 2.83 25.79
CA ARG A 224 -15.40 2.53 26.91
C ARG A 224 -13.98 2.61 26.34
N HIS A 225 -13.21 3.61 26.73
CA HIS A 225 -11.76 3.53 26.68
C HIS A 225 -11.31 2.72 27.90
N PRO A 226 -10.73 1.51 27.74
CA PRO A 226 -9.78 1.02 28.70
C PRO A 226 -8.39 1.33 28.14
N CYS A 227 -7.71 2.31 28.74
CA CYS A 227 -6.26 2.36 28.64
C CYS A 227 -5.72 1.61 29.86
N THR A 228 -5.04 0.49 29.57
CA THR A 228 -4.14 -0.40 30.35
C THR A 228 -4.60 -1.86 30.40
N ASP A 229 -3.88 -2.65 29.60
CA ASP A 229 -3.52 -4.07 29.69
C ASP A 229 -4.57 -5.19 29.87
N GLU A 230 -4.29 -6.24 29.09
CA GLU A 230 -4.72 -7.64 29.16
C GLU A 230 -5.98 -8.13 28.42
N VAL A 231 -5.68 -8.88 27.34
CA VAL A 231 -6.14 -10.24 26.98
C VAL A 231 -7.64 -10.58 27.08
N ASN A 232 -8.19 -10.91 25.89
CA ASN A 232 -9.36 -11.75 25.62
C ASN A 232 -10.68 -11.42 26.32
N HIS A 233 -11.68 -10.99 25.53
CA HIS A 233 -12.84 -11.86 25.25
C HIS A 233 -13.71 -11.27 24.13
N VAL A 234 -13.93 -12.11 23.12
CA VAL A 234 -14.86 -11.94 22.01
C VAL A 234 -16.31 -12.00 22.52
N SER A 235 -17.17 -11.05 22.14
CA SER A 235 -18.47 -11.35 21.52
C SER A 235 -19.32 -10.12 21.15
N ASN A 236 -19.85 -10.20 19.92
CA ASN A 236 -21.11 -9.62 19.44
C ASN A 236 -21.24 -8.10 19.28
N ARG A 237 -20.68 -7.59 18.18
CA ARG A 237 -21.27 -6.49 17.39
C ARG A 237 -21.53 -6.95 15.96
N PRO A 238 -22.57 -6.43 15.27
CA PRO A 238 -22.77 -6.71 13.85
C PRO A 238 -21.55 -6.20 13.09
N LYS A 239 -20.81 -7.11 12.44
CA LYS A 239 -19.69 -6.76 11.57
C LYS A 239 -20.22 -5.83 10.47
N PRO A 240 -19.64 -4.63 10.28
CA PRO A 240 -19.82 -3.91 9.03
C PRO A 240 -19.26 -4.80 7.91
N ASN A 241 -19.95 -4.81 6.78
CA ASN A 241 -19.67 -5.64 5.61
C ASN A 241 -18.16 -5.54 5.23
N PRO A 242 -17.35 -6.61 5.30
CA PRO A 242 -15.89 -6.53 5.12
C PRO A 242 -15.47 -6.15 3.70
N ASP A 243 -16.36 -6.35 2.74
CA ASP A 243 -16.03 -6.38 1.30
C ASP A 243 -15.71 -5.03 0.66
N CYS A 244 -15.84 -3.90 1.38
CA CYS A 244 -15.55 -2.58 0.80
C CYS A 244 -14.49 -1.77 1.53
N ILE A 245 -14.17 -2.10 2.79
CA ILE A 245 -13.24 -1.30 3.61
C ILE A 245 -11.88 -2.00 3.75
N GLY A 246 -11.86 -3.34 3.79
CA GLY A 246 -10.61 -4.11 3.88
C GLY A 246 -9.77 -4.12 2.59
N GLU A 247 -10.34 -3.71 1.45
CA GLU A 247 -9.67 -3.80 0.15
C GLU A 247 -9.29 -2.44 -0.48
N MET A 248 -9.82 -1.31 0.02
CA MET A 248 -9.42 0.02 -0.46
C MET A 248 -7.93 0.29 -0.20
N MET A 249 -7.37 -0.41 0.78
CA MET A 249 -5.94 -0.70 0.91
C MET A 249 -5.78 -2.14 1.37
N ALA A 250 -6.12 -3.11 0.52
CA ALA A 250 -5.45 -4.40 0.64
C ALA A 250 -3.98 -4.12 0.41
N LEU A 251 -3.21 -3.96 1.50
CA LEU A 251 -1.76 -3.96 1.47
C LEU A 251 -1.41 -5.29 0.80
N GLN A 252 -1.11 -5.25 -0.51
CA GLN A 252 -0.92 -6.44 -1.30
C GLN A 252 0.41 -7.05 -0.86
N LYS A 253 0.32 -7.98 0.09
CA LYS A 253 1.47 -8.71 0.60
C LYS A 253 1.78 -9.81 -0.42
N LEU A 254 2.79 -9.55 -1.24
CA LEU A 254 3.36 -10.53 -2.15
C LEU A 254 4.44 -11.31 -1.39
N LEU A 255 4.22 -12.61 -1.23
CA LEU A 255 5.25 -13.54 -0.74
C LEU A 255 5.94 -14.19 -1.94
N LEU A 256 7.25 -13.94 -2.08
CA LEU A 256 8.07 -14.60 -3.09
C LEU A 256 8.66 -15.88 -2.49
N VAL A 257 8.23 -17.04 -2.99
CA VAL A 257 8.71 -18.36 -2.55
C VAL A 257 9.44 -19.03 -3.70
N GLY A 258 10.60 -19.62 -3.40
CA GLY A 258 11.39 -20.41 -4.33
C GLY A 258 12.55 -21.06 -3.60
N ASN A 259 13.11 -22.13 -4.17
CA ASN A 259 14.31 -22.76 -3.64
C ASN A 259 15.51 -21.79 -3.71
N ASN A 260 16.57 -22.07 -2.95
CA ASN A 260 17.82 -21.32 -3.03
C ASN A 260 18.32 -21.26 -4.49
N GLY A 261 18.55 -20.05 -5.01
CA GLY A 261 18.95 -19.83 -6.41
C GLY A 261 17.79 -19.59 -7.40
N ALA A 262 16.52 -19.67 -7.00
CA ALA A 262 15.36 -19.47 -7.89
C ALA A 262 15.15 -18.01 -8.36
N GLY A 263 16.00 -17.07 -7.94
CA GLY A 263 15.95 -15.67 -8.41
C GLY A 263 14.91 -14.76 -7.73
N THR A 264 14.37 -15.15 -6.57
CA THR A 264 13.38 -14.34 -5.81
C THR A 264 13.90 -12.93 -5.49
N SER A 265 15.14 -12.82 -5.02
CA SER A 265 15.81 -11.53 -4.77
C SER A 265 16.00 -10.69 -6.04
N THR A 266 16.25 -11.35 -7.19
CA THR A 266 16.39 -10.68 -8.49
C THR A 266 15.05 -10.09 -8.94
N LEU A 267 13.97 -10.85 -8.82
CA LEU A 267 12.62 -10.38 -9.12
C LEU A 267 12.24 -9.18 -8.24
N PHE A 268 12.56 -9.23 -6.94
CA PHE A 268 12.35 -8.11 -6.03
C PHE A 268 13.13 -6.86 -6.43
N LYS A 269 14.41 -7.01 -6.82
CA LYS A 269 15.24 -5.89 -7.32
C LYS A 269 14.65 -5.27 -8.59
N GLN A 270 14.14 -6.08 -9.53
CA GLN A 270 13.45 -5.58 -10.73
C GLN A 270 12.19 -4.79 -10.38
N ALA A 271 11.39 -5.27 -9.43
CA ALA A 271 10.23 -4.53 -8.95
C ALA A 271 10.62 -3.17 -8.35
N LYS A 272 11.71 -3.09 -7.56
CA LYS A 272 12.21 -1.78 -7.07
C LYS A 272 12.58 -0.85 -8.24
N ILE A 273 13.20 -1.36 -9.30
CA ILE A 273 13.60 -0.57 -10.49
C ILE A 273 12.38 -0.03 -11.23
N LEU A 274 11.35 -0.86 -11.41
CA LEU A 274 10.17 -0.50 -12.20
C LEU A 274 9.22 0.44 -11.46
N TYR A 275 9.07 0.28 -10.14
CA TYR A 275 7.98 0.91 -9.40
C TYR A 275 8.42 1.99 -8.39
N LYS A 276 9.72 2.22 -8.18
CA LYS A 276 10.21 3.31 -7.32
C LYS A 276 10.92 4.37 -8.15
N ALA A 277 10.58 5.64 -7.89
CA ALA A 277 11.25 6.79 -8.51
C ALA A 277 12.77 6.83 -8.22
N LEU A 278 13.17 6.35 -7.03
CA LEU A 278 14.57 6.12 -6.67
C LEU A 278 14.74 4.64 -6.25
N PRO A 279 15.13 3.74 -7.17
CA PRO A 279 15.16 2.29 -6.91
C PRO A 279 16.11 1.85 -5.80
N PHE A 280 17.30 2.46 -5.73
CA PHE A 280 18.34 2.16 -4.74
C PHE A 280 19.02 3.43 -4.26
N SER A 281 19.16 3.57 -2.94
CA SER A 281 19.90 4.66 -2.29
C SER A 281 21.41 4.56 -2.57
N LYS A 282 22.16 5.62 -2.26
CA LYS A 282 23.63 5.62 -2.42
C LYS A 282 24.28 4.53 -1.55
N ASP A 283 23.83 4.39 -0.31
CA ASP A 283 24.36 3.40 0.63
C ASP A 283 24.02 1.97 0.18
N GLU A 284 22.79 1.72 -0.29
CA GLU A 284 22.40 0.42 -0.85
C GLU A 284 23.27 0.04 -2.06
N ARG A 285 23.58 1.00 -2.94
CA ARG A 285 24.45 0.76 -4.10
C ARG A 285 25.88 0.43 -3.67
N GLU A 286 26.41 1.11 -2.66
CA GLU A 286 27.75 0.81 -2.15
C GLU A 286 27.79 -0.59 -1.52
N THR A 287 26.77 -0.97 -0.74
CA THR A 287 26.65 -2.34 -0.22
C THR A 287 26.59 -3.38 -1.34
N ILE A 288 25.79 -3.13 -2.40
CA ILE A 288 25.70 -4.02 -3.57
C ILE A 288 27.05 -4.14 -4.27
N LYS A 289 27.79 -3.03 -4.43
CA LYS A 289 29.12 -3.02 -5.03
C LYS A 289 30.10 -3.88 -4.22
N MET A 290 30.11 -3.73 -2.90
CA MET A 290 30.96 -4.54 -2.00
C MET A 290 30.62 -6.03 -2.11
N MET A 291 29.33 -6.37 -2.17
CA MET A 291 28.85 -7.75 -2.40
C MET A 291 29.30 -8.31 -3.76
N ILE A 292 29.19 -7.52 -4.85
CA ILE A 292 29.65 -7.94 -6.18
C ILE A 292 31.14 -8.24 -6.14
N GLN A 293 31.94 -7.34 -5.57
CA GLN A 293 33.38 -7.51 -5.46
C GLN A 293 33.74 -8.77 -4.65
N GLY A 294 33.10 -8.99 -3.48
CA GLY A 294 33.31 -10.21 -2.70
C GLY A 294 32.95 -11.50 -3.47
N ASN A 295 31.80 -11.49 -4.17
CA ASN A 295 31.36 -12.64 -4.96
C ASN A 295 32.32 -12.98 -6.11
N VAL A 296 32.93 -11.99 -6.75
CA VAL A 296 33.93 -12.22 -7.82
C VAL A 296 35.07 -13.10 -7.31
N TYR A 297 35.64 -12.79 -6.14
CA TYR A 297 36.72 -13.59 -5.57
C TYR A 297 36.26 -14.96 -5.09
N GLY A 298 35.04 -15.06 -4.54
CA GLY A 298 34.46 -16.35 -4.18
C GLY A 298 34.29 -17.27 -5.39
N TYR A 299 33.71 -16.76 -6.49
CA TYR A 299 33.54 -17.53 -7.72
C TYR A 299 34.86 -17.86 -8.39
N LEU A 300 35.81 -16.92 -8.41
CA LEU A 300 37.14 -17.16 -8.95
C LEU A 300 37.85 -18.30 -8.21
N GLY A 301 37.74 -18.36 -6.88
CA GLY A 301 38.33 -19.46 -6.13
C GLY A 301 37.65 -20.81 -6.38
N ILE A 302 36.33 -20.86 -6.57
CA ILE A 302 35.62 -22.08 -7.01
C ILE A 302 36.16 -22.55 -8.37
N LEU A 303 36.35 -21.62 -9.32
CA LEU A 303 36.96 -21.94 -10.62
C LEU A 303 38.39 -22.44 -10.46
N LEU A 304 39.21 -21.80 -9.62
CA LEU A 304 40.59 -22.23 -9.41
C LEU A 304 40.69 -23.63 -8.78
N GLU A 305 39.82 -23.94 -7.83
CA GLU A 305 39.71 -25.28 -7.24
C GLU A 305 39.26 -26.33 -8.28
N GLY A 306 38.32 -25.98 -9.15
CA GLY A 306 37.92 -26.84 -10.27
C GLY A 306 39.08 -27.08 -11.25
N ARG A 307 39.83 -26.01 -11.53
CA ARG A 307 40.96 -26.03 -12.45
C ARG A 307 42.11 -26.90 -11.94
N GLU A 308 42.45 -26.83 -10.65
CA GLU A 308 43.45 -27.72 -10.02
C GLU A 308 43.03 -29.19 -10.13
N ARG A 309 41.75 -29.49 -9.85
CA ARG A 309 41.22 -30.85 -10.00
C ARG A 309 41.29 -31.35 -11.45
N PHE A 310 40.92 -30.54 -12.42
CA PHE A 310 41.01 -30.91 -13.84
C PHE A 310 42.46 -31.09 -14.33
N GLU A 311 43.41 -30.31 -13.80
CA GLU A 311 44.84 -30.49 -14.07
C GLU A 311 45.34 -31.83 -13.52
N GLU A 312 45.00 -32.17 -12.27
CA GLU A 312 45.35 -33.46 -11.65
C GLU A 312 44.75 -34.67 -12.40
N GLU A 313 43.47 -34.59 -12.78
CA GLU A 313 42.80 -35.63 -13.58
C GLU A 313 43.43 -35.80 -14.97
N SER A 314 43.87 -34.70 -15.58
CA SER A 314 44.51 -34.72 -16.90
C SER A 314 45.92 -35.32 -16.86
N LEU A 315 46.66 -35.10 -15.78
CA LEU A 315 47.99 -35.67 -15.58
C LEU A 315 47.95 -37.15 -15.17
N THR A 316 46.86 -37.59 -14.55
CA THR A 316 46.67 -38.98 -14.10
C THR A 316 46.05 -39.90 -15.17
N ARG A 317 45.40 -39.35 -16.20
CA ARG A 317 44.99 -40.11 -17.39
C ARG A 317 46.23 -40.61 -18.15
N SER A 318 46.42 -41.93 -18.18
CA SER A 318 47.48 -42.59 -18.94
C SER A 318 47.21 -42.54 -20.46
N PRO A 319 48.24 -42.64 -21.33
CA PRO A 319 48.11 -42.43 -22.79
C PRO A 319 47.17 -43.40 -23.54
N ALA A 320 46.56 -44.36 -22.85
CA ALA A 320 45.77 -45.44 -23.46
C ALA A 320 44.30 -45.10 -23.73
N GLU A 321 43.80 -43.93 -23.31
CA GLU A 321 42.38 -43.53 -23.47
C GLU A 321 42.18 -42.25 -24.30
N GLN A 322 43.05 -41.95 -25.27
CA GLN A 322 42.77 -40.88 -26.24
C GLN A 322 41.97 -41.42 -27.44
N PRO A 323 40.82 -40.81 -27.82
CA PRO A 323 40.21 -41.06 -29.11
C PRO A 323 41.10 -40.47 -30.20
N ILE A 324 41.41 -41.29 -31.21
CA ILE A 324 42.19 -40.93 -32.40
C ILE A 324 41.52 -39.75 -33.10
N ASN A 325 42.10 -38.56 -33.00
CA ASN A 325 41.92 -37.50 -33.99
C ASN A 325 43.31 -37.00 -34.39
N HIS A 326 43.69 -37.32 -35.62
CA HIS A 326 44.93 -36.91 -36.26
C HIS A 326 45.05 -35.38 -36.33
N LEU A 327 46.19 -34.84 -35.92
CA LEU A 327 46.97 -33.89 -36.74
C LEU A 327 48.45 -33.95 -36.35
N GLU A 328 49.31 -33.92 -37.35
CA GLU A 328 50.73 -34.27 -37.31
C GLU A 328 51.65 -33.20 -36.67
N GLY A 329 52.69 -33.66 -35.96
CA GLY A 329 54.06 -33.13 -36.12
C GLY A 329 54.61 -32.18 -35.05
N SER A 330 55.33 -32.70 -34.06
CA SER A 330 56.76 -32.41 -33.80
C SER A 330 57.24 -33.08 -32.48
N PRO A 331 58.43 -33.73 -32.45
CA PRO A 331 58.92 -34.46 -31.28
C PRO A 331 59.90 -33.59 -30.47
N HIS A 332 59.48 -32.91 -29.41
CA HIS A 332 60.38 -32.37 -28.39
C HIS A 332 59.66 -32.09 -27.06
N GLY A 333 60.13 -32.73 -25.98
CA GLY A 333 59.92 -32.35 -24.59
C GLY A 333 58.50 -32.52 -24.06
N ASN A 334 58.25 -33.64 -23.37
CA ASN A 334 57.07 -33.82 -22.52
C ASN A 334 57.20 -32.89 -21.29
N ASN A 335 57.02 -31.59 -21.47
CA ASN A 335 56.73 -30.69 -20.36
C ASN A 335 55.31 -31.02 -19.94
N GLY A 336 55.11 -31.38 -18.67
CA GLY A 336 53.80 -31.71 -18.09
C GLY A 336 52.81 -30.53 -18.03
N THR A 337 52.79 -29.70 -19.07
CA THR A 337 51.87 -28.59 -19.29
C THR A 337 50.58 -29.14 -19.88
N THR A 338 49.50 -29.06 -19.10
CA THR A 338 48.15 -29.38 -19.53
C THR A 338 47.46 -28.14 -20.06
N MET A 339 46.27 -28.30 -20.65
CA MET A 339 45.39 -27.17 -21.01
C MET A 339 45.02 -26.30 -19.80
N TYR A 340 45.11 -26.85 -18.59
CA TYR A 340 44.82 -26.17 -17.32
C TYR A 340 46.05 -25.55 -16.66
N SER A 341 47.23 -25.62 -17.28
CA SER A 341 48.43 -25.02 -16.69
C SER A 341 48.42 -23.50 -16.78
N ILE A 342 48.82 -22.84 -15.70
CA ILE A 342 49.03 -21.38 -15.63
C ILE A 342 50.48 -21.06 -15.26
N CYS A 343 50.91 -19.83 -15.56
CA CYS A 343 52.28 -19.42 -15.27
C CYS A 343 52.54 -19.34 -13.75
N PRO A 344 53.81 -19.48 -13.30
CA PRO A 344 54.15 -19.57 -11.87
C PRO A 344 53.59 -18.42 -11.01
N ARG A 345 53.66 -17.18 -11.53
CA ARG A 345 53.14 -16.00 -10.83
C ARG A 345 51.62 -16.09 -10.56
N LEU A 346 50.85 -16.56 -11.54
CA LEU A 346 49.42 -16.73 -11.38
C LEU A 346 49.09 -17.92 -10.48
N LYS A 347 49.96 -18.95 -10.47
CA LYS A 347 49.86 -20.08 -9.55
C LYS A 347 50.05 -19.66 -8.09
N GLU A 348 51.05 -18.84 -7.80
CA GLU A 348 51.25 -18.29 -6.44
C GLU A 348 50.00 -17.54 -5.94
N PHE A 349 49.37 -16.74 -6.80
CA PHE A 349 48.12 -16.07 -6.47
C PHE A 349 46.95 -17.04 -6.28
N SER A 350 46.83 -18.07 -7.13
CA SER A 350 45.84 -19.15 -7.01
C SER A 350 45.94 -19.83 -5.65
N ASP A 351 47.14 -20.31 -5.31
CA ASP A 351 47.41 -21.04 -4.07
C ASP A 351 47.09 -20.17 -2.84
N TRP A 352 47.44 -18.87 -2.90
CA TRP A 352 47.12 -17.92 -1.84
C TRP A 352 45.61 -17.69 -1.68
N LEU A 353 44.88 -17.52 -2.78
CA LEU A 353 43.43 -17.28 -2.74
C LEU A 353 42.68 -18.51 -2.21
N LEU A 354 43.05 -19.71 -2.68
CA LEU A 354 42.48 -20.97 -2.21
C LEU A 354 42.76 -21.21 -0.73
N LYS A 355 43.99 -20.95 -0.27
CA LYS A 355 44.33 -21.02 1.16
C LYS A 355 43.51 -20.03 2.00
N THR A 356 43.31 -18.82 1.49
CA THR A 356 42.51 -17.78 2.15
C THR A 356 41.05 -18.23 2.28
N MET A 357 40.47 -18.82 1.23
CA MET A 357 39.13 -19.39 1.23
C MET A 357 39.00 -20.56 2.22
N ALA A 358 39.95 -21.50 2.21
CA ALA A 358 39.98 -22.63 3.14
C ALA A 358 40.05 -22.17 4.61
N SER A 359 40.72 -21.05 4.89
CA SER A 359 40.77 -20.45 6.24
C SER A 359 39.52 -19.64 6.63
N GLY A 360 38.55 -19.46 5.72
CA GLY A 360 37.33 -18.68 5.97
C GLY A 360 37.57 -17.16 6.07
N ASN A 361 38.73 -16.66 5.64
CA ASN A 361 39.12 -15.25 5.79
C ASN A 361 38.81 -14.39 4.55
N LEU A 362 38.06 -14.93 3.59
CA LEU A 362 37.80 -14.25 2.32
C LEU A 362 37.07 -12.91 2.51
N GLU A 363 36.05 -12.88 3.38
CA GLU A 363 35.26 -11.66 3.68
C GLU A 363 36.03 -10.60 4.49
N ALA A 364 37.13 -10.99 5.14
CA ALA A 364 37.99 -10.05 5.87
C ALA A 364 38.96 -9.32 4.93
N ILE A 365 39.32 -9.95 3.81
CA ILE A 365 40.28 -9.42 2.82
C ILE A 365 39.55 -8.70 1.69
N PHE A 366 38.47 -9.29 1.20
CA PHE A 366 37.67 -8.74 0.11
C PHE A 366 36.36 -8.15 0.63
N PRO A 367 35.98 -6.99 0.10
CA PRO A 367 36.50 -6.36 -1.11
C PRO A 367 37.59 -5.29 -0.89
N ALA A 368 38.08 -5.08 0.34
CA ALA A 368 39.05 -4.02 0.65
C ALA A 368 40.34 -4.10 -0.19
N ALA A 369 40.85 -5.30 -0.44
CA ALA A 369 42.04 -5.54 -1.25
C ALA A 369 41.77 -5.63 -2.77
N THR A 370 40.52 -5.41 -3.23
CA THR A 370 40.15 -5.56 -4.66
C THR A 370 41.02 -4.71 -5.58
N ARG A 371 41.36 -3.48 -5.15
CA ARG A 371 42.16 -2.55 -5.95
C ARG A 371 43.57 -3.08 -6.24
N GLU A 372 44.15 -3.83 -5.30
CA GLU A 372 45.50 -4.37 -5.42
C GLU A 372 45.53 -5.59 -6.35
N TYR A 373 44.53 -6.47 -6.22
CA TYR A 373 44.51 -7.75 -6.94
C TYR A 373 43.75 -7.70 -8.27
N ALA A 374 42.98 -6.65 -8.57
CA ALA A 374 42.20 -6.54 -9.80
C ALA A 374 43.02 -6.80 -11.10
N PRO A 375 44.25 -6.27 -11.28
CA PRO A 375 45.03 -6.56 -12.49
C PRO A 375 45.41 -8.03 -12.63
N VAL A 376 45.70 -8.70 -11.51
CA VAL A 376 46.05 -10.13 -11.50
C VAL A 376 44.83 -10.99 -11.81
N VAL A 377 43.65 -10.61 -11.30
CA VAL A 377 42.38 -11.28 -11.60
C VAL A 377 42.02 -11.15 -13.08
N GLU A 378 42.18 -9.97 -13.68
CA GLU A 378 41.92 -9.74 -15.10
C GLU A 378 42.84 -10.59 -15.98
N GLU A 379 44.13 -10.64 -15.66
CA GLU A 379 45.08 -11.50 -16.36
C GLU A 379 44.71 -12.98 -16.24
N LEU A 380 44.41 -13.44 -15.02
CA LEU A 380 44.02 -14.81 -14.74
C LEU A 380 42.76 -15.22 -15.50
N TRP A 381 41.75 -14.35 -15.54
CA TRP A 381 40.50 -14.58 -16.28
C TRP A 381 40.75 -14.77 -17.78
N ASN A 382 41.73 -14.10 -18.35
CA ASN A 382 42.08 -14.20 -19.77
C ASN A 382 42.95 -15.42 -20.12
N THR A 383 43.31 -16.27 -19.15
CA THR A 383 44.07 -17.50 -19.42
C THR A 383 43.19 -18.59 -20.03
N ALA A 384 43.75 -19.37 -20.95
CA ALA A 384 43.06 -20.51 -21.55
C ALA A 384 42.62 -21.56 -20.51
N ALA A 385 43.43 -21.75 -19.46
CA ALA A 385 43.15 -22.67 -18.36
C ALA A 385 41.85 -22.32 -17.62
N ILE A 386 41.65 -21.03 -17.31
CA ILE A 386 40.45 -20.57 -16.60
C ILE A 386 39.24 -20.55 -17.53
N GLN A 387 39.40 -20.22 -18.81
CA GLN A 387 38.32 -20.30 -19.78
C GLN A 387 37.87 -21.74 -20.08
N ALA A 388 38.76 -22.72 -19.90
CA ALA A 388 38.47 -24.14 -20.11
C ALA A 388 37.83 -24.84 -18.90
N THR A 389 37.88 -24.20 -17.73
CA THR A 389 37.32 -24.70 -16.46
C THR A 389 35.90 -24.18 -16.28
#